data_AF-O83467-F1
#
_entry.id   AF-O83467-F1
#
_cell.length_a   1.000
_cell.length_b   1.000
_cell.length_c   1.000
_cell.angle_alpha   90.00
_cell.angle_beta   90.00
_cell.angle_gamma   90.00
#
_symmetry.space_group_name_H-M   'P 1'
#
loop_
_entity.id
_entity.type
_entity.pdbx_description
1 polymer ?
#
loop_
_entity_poly.entity_id
_entity_poly.type
_entity_poly.pdbx_seq_one_letter_code
_entity_poly.pdbx_strand_id
1 'polypeptide(L)'
;MMKALLVADDPVSVNLVFENHTQCGYEVIHYRSALKALDNMEEIQPQLLFINASDFPRHWRVLTQFFKHQSVCGARVILLVNTPSSSLSARQVAQAGVHALIDYTLSPEEGRKALCGVLTPSACAGSVDVGHAHTCQADFVFTNPCSGSIVTGTVREVSEEGVDFIPDFPASVNNLQEQDVLEHCALKVAHDILGVRCSFHSSDGRILLRFIDPDASLVHAVRSVTGTT
;
A
#
# COMPACT_ATOMS: atom_id res chain seq x y z
N MET A 1 -21.14 -2.06 0.16
CA MET A 1 -20.64 -1.60 -1.16
C MET A 1 -19.37 -0.79 -0.88
N MET A 2 -18.31 -0.98 -1.67
CA MET A 2 -17.04 -0.28 -1.42
C MET A 2 -17.12 1.15 -1.98
N LYS A 3 -16.43 2.10 -1.36
CA LYS A 3 -16.42 3.51 -1.75
C LYS A 3 -15.08 3.88 -2.37
N ALA A 4 -15.15 4.60 -3.48
CA ALA A 4 -14.01 5.21 -4.13
C ALA A 4 -14.17 6.74 -4.13
N LEU A 5 -13.07 7.44 -3.91
CA LEU A 5 -13.01 8.90 -3.97
C LEU A 5 -12.21 9.31 -5.20
N LEU A 6 -12.79 10.15 -6.04
CA LEU A 6 -12.16 10.72 -7.22
C LEU A 6 -11.92 12.21 -7.01
N VAL A 7 -10.66 12.63 -7.14
CA VAL A 7 -10.23 14.03 -7.08
C VAL A 7 -9.66 14.44 -8.42
N ALA A 8 -10.51 15.03 -9.27
CA ALA A 8 -10.19 15.41 -10.64
C ALA A 8 -11.11 16.55 -11.10
N ASP A 9 -10.65 17.41 -12.00
CA ASP A 9 -11.48 18.40 -12.71
C ASP A 9 -11.51 18.12 -14.21
N ASP A 10 -10.43 17.55 -14.77
CA ASP A 10 -10.36 17.19 -16.17
C ASP A 10 -11.44 16.15 -16.56
N PRO A 11 -12.34 16.48 -17.50
CA PRO A 11 -13.48 15.63 -17.84
C PRO A 11 -13.08 14.30 -18.46
N VAL A 12 -11.93 14.21 -19.14
CA VAL A 12 -11.45 12.95 -19.74
C VAL A 12 -11.10 11.96 -18.63
N SER A 13 -10.33 12.42 -17.64
CA SER A 13 -9.97 11.61 -16.48
C SER A 13 -11.19 11.19 -15.65
N VAL A 14 -12.19 12.07 -15.53
CA VAL A 14 -13.43 11.80 -14.80
C VAL A 14 -14.25 10.73 -15.51
N ASN A 15 -14.46 10.87 -16.82
CA ASN A 15 -15.23 9.91 -17.62
C ASN A 15 -14.58 8.52 -17.58
N LEU A 16 -13.25 8.43 -17.67
CA LEU A 16 -12.54 7.15 -17.59
C LEU A 16 -12.86 6.39 -16.29
N VAL A 17 -12.96 7.08 -15.15
CA VAL A 17 -13.31 6.44 -13.87
C VAL A 17 -14.81 6.10 -13.81
N PHE A 18 -15.69 7.02 -14.20
CA PHE A 18 -17.14 6.79 -14.17
C PHE A 18 -17.64 5.78 -15.20
N GLU A 19 -16.96 5.57 -16.33
CA GLU A 19 -17.34 4.52 -17.28
C GLU A 19 -16.99 3.12 -16.75
N ASN A 20 -16.00 3.02 -15.86
CA ASN A 20 -15.47 1.75 -15.40
C ASN A 20 -15.83 1.39 -13.95
N HIS A 21 -16.35 2.34 -13.15
CA HIS A 21 -16.60 2.12 -11.72
C HIS A 21 -17.61 1.00 -11.40
N THR A 22 -18.68 0.89 -12.18
CA THR A 22 -19.78 -0.05 -11.94
C THR A 22 -19.32 -1.49 -12.03
N GLN A 23 -18.36 -1.78 -12.91
CA GLN A 23 -17.81 -3.13 -13.11
C GLN A 23 -16.90 -3.54 -11.94
N CYS A 24 -16.39 -2.59 -11.16
CA CYS A 24 -15.49 -2.87 -10.05
C CYS A 24 -16.19 -2.90 -8.68
N GLY A 25 -17.51 -2.66 -8.63
CA GLY A 25 -18.28 -2.70 -7.37
C GLY A 25 -18.02 -1.52 -6.42
N TYR A 26 -17.46 -0.42 -6.94
CA TYR A 26 -17.20 0.80 -6.20
C TYR A 26 -18.26 1.86 -6.49
N GLU A 27 -18.77 2.48 -5.44
CA GLU A 27 -19.50 3.75 -5.52
C GLU A 27 -18.48 4.89 -5.57
N VAL A 28 -18.49 5.70 -6.63
CA VAL A 28 -17.52 6.79 -6.82
C VAL A 28 -18.11 8.12 -6.36
N ILE A 29 -17.43 8.76 -5.40
CA ILE A 29 -17.70 10.14 -4.98
C ILE A 29 -16.67 11.05 -5.62
N HIS A 30 -17.13 12.08 -6.33
CA HIS A 30 -16.27 12.97 -7.12
C HIS A 30 -16.15 14.37 -6.49
N TYR A 31 -14.91 14.83 -6.31
CA TYR A 31 -14.58 16.20 -5.95
C TYR A 31 -13.68 16.84 -7.01
N ARG A 32 -13.99 18.11 -7.32
CA ARG A 32 -13.16 18.99 -8.14
C ARG A 32 -12.18 19.83 -7.32
N SER A 33 -12.14 19.63 -6.01
CA SER A 33 -11.29 20.39 -5.09
C SER A 33 -10.61 19.44 -4.12
N ALA A 34 -9.28 19.46 -4.12
CA ALA A 34 -8.46 18.69 -3.19
C ALA A 34 -8.77 19.00 -1.71
N LEU A 35 -9.04 20.27 -1.38
CA LEU A 35 -9.37 20.68 -0.01
C LEU A 35 -10.72 20.10 0.44
N LYS A 36 -11.76 20.21 -0.40
CA LYS A 36 -13.06 19.60 -0.08
C LYS A 36 -12.96 18.08 0.05
N ALA A 37 -12.13 17.45 -0.79
CA ALA A 37 -11.90 16.02 -0.70
C ALA A 37 -11.24 15.62 0.64
N LEU A 38 -10.27 16.41 1.12
CA LEU A 38 -9.65 16.20 2.44
C LEU A 38 -10.65 16.34 3.58
N ASP A 39 -11.43 17.42 3.59
CA ASP A 39 -12.36 17.72 4.67
C ASP A 39 -13.42 16.62 4.85
N ASN A 40 -13.86 15.99 3.76
CA ASN A 40 -14.87 14.94 3.78
C ASN A 40 -14.27 13.52 3.82
N MET A 41 -12.94 13.37 3.77
CA MET A 41 -12.29 12.07 3.64
C MET A 41 -12.58 11.16 4.83
N GLU A 42 -12.59 11.75 6.03
CA GLU A 42 -12.87 11.05 7.29
C GLU A 42 -14.33 10.57 7.37
N GLU A 43 -15.29 11.31 6.82
CA GLU A 43 -16.71 10.91 6.76
C GLU A 43 -16.94 9.84 5.69
N ILE A 44 -16.31 10.00 4.52
CA ILE A 44 -16.50 9.10 3.40
C ILE A 44 -15.88 7.72 3.69
N GLN A 45 -14.68 7.72 4.30
CA GLN A 45 -13.82 6.55 4.50
C GLN A 45 -13.67 5.69 3.23
N PRO A 46 -13.10 6.25 2.14
CA PRO A 46 -12.97 5.52 0.89
C PRO A 46 -11.93 4.39 1.02
N GLN A 47 -12.13 3.26 0.33
CA GLN A 47 -11.10 2.22 0.21
C GLN A 47 -10.17 2.46 -0.99
N LEU A 48 -10.56 3.35 -1.89
CA LEU A 48 -9.85 3.64 -3.12
C LEU A 48 -9.84 5.14 -3.38
N LEU A 49 -8.68 5.71 -3.68
CA LEU A 49 -8.51 7.12 -3.99
C LEU A 49 -7.90 7.28 -5.38
N PHE A 50 -8.63 7.92 -6.28
CA PHE A 50 -8.15 8.40 -7.57
C PHE A 50 -7.80 9.88 -7.48
N ILE A 51 -6.62 10.27 -7.96
CA ILE A 51 -6.20 11.67 -7.99
C ILE A 51 -5.67 12.00 -9.39
N ASN A 52 -6.20 13.03 -10.04
CA ASN A 52 -5.58 13.58 -11.23
C ASN A 52 -4.34 14.41 -10.84
N ALA A 53 -3.17 13.92 -11.24
CA ALA A 53 -1.90 14.55 -10.91
C ALA A 53 -1.67 15.87 -11.66
N SER A 54 -2.26 16.01 -12.85
CA SER A 54 -2.18 17.21 -13.68
C SER A 54 -3.03 18.34 -13.12
N ASP A 55 -4.21 18.01 -12.58
CA ASP A 55 -5.10 18.99 -11.93
C ASP A 55 -4.57 19.42 -10.56
N PHE A 56 -3.92 18.50 -9.84
CA PHE A 56 -3.46 18.70 -8.47
C PHE A 56 -1.94 18.43 -8.28
N PRO A 57 -1.05 19.08 -9.05
CA PRO A 57 0.38 18.74 -9.10
C PRO A 57 1.11 18.96 -7.76
N ARG A 58 0.61 19.90 -6.95
CA ARG A 58 1.15 20.18 -5.60
C ARG A 58 0.43 19.43 -4.48
N HIS A 59 -0.79 18.95 -4.70
CA HIS A 59 -1.64 18.41 -3.64
C HIS A 59 -1.71 16.89 -3.63
N TRP A 60 -1.41 16.23 -4.76
CA TRP A 60 -1.55 14.77 -4.82
C TRP A 60 -0.72 14.05 -3.75
N ARG A 61 0.51 14.51 -3.45
CA ARG A 61 1.34 13.91 -2.39
C ARG A 61 0.70 14.04 -1.01
N VAL A 62 0.17 15.22 -0.70
CA VAL A 62 -0.49 15.51 0.58
C VAL A 62 -1.75 14.67 0.72
N LEU A 63 -2.57 14.60 -0.33
CA LEU A 63 -3.76 13.74 -0.38
C LEU A 63 -3.41 12.27 -0.16
N THR A 64 -2.41 11.75 -0.87
CA THR A 64 -1.95 10.36 -0.72
C THR A 64 -1.50 10.08 0.71
N GLN A 65 -0.67 10.96 1.30
CA GLN A 65 -0.16 10.78 2.66
C GLN A 65 -1.28 10.85 3.70
N PHE A 66 -2.17 11.84 3.60
CA PHE A 66 -3.30 11.99 4.50
C PHE A 66 -4.24 10.79 4.42
N PHE A 67 -4.60 10.38 3.20
CA PHE A 67 -5.44 9.22 2.97
C PHE A 67 -4.82 7.96 3.56
N LYS A 68 -3.53 7.71 3.32
CA LYS A 68 -2.83 6.56 3.90
C LYS A 68 -2.81 6.57 5.42
N HIS A 69 -2.69 7.75 6.03
CA HIS A 69 -2.67 7.86 7.48
C HIS A 69 -4.05 7.58 8.11
N GLN A 70 -5.13 7.94 7.44
CA GLN A 70 -6.50 7.70 7.92
C GLN A 70 -7.06 6.33 7.54
N SER A 71 -6.52 5.71 6.50
CA SER A 71 -7.12 4.52 5.92
C SER A 71 -6.84 3.26 6.72
N VAL A 72 -7.82 2.35 6.71
CA VAL A 72 -7.62 0.94 7.06
C VAL A 72 -6.75 0.24 6.02
N CYS A 73 -6.04 -0.80 6.44
CA CYS A 73 -5.08 -1.46 5.56
C CYS A 73 -5.78 -2.07 4.32
N GLY A 74 -5.09 -2.03 3.18
CA GLY A 74 -5.62 -2.39 1.87
C GLY A 74 -6.16 -1.21 1.06
N ALA A 75 -6.20 0.00 1.63
CA ALA A 75 -6.58 1.19 0.88
C ALA A 75 -5.58 1.52 -0.24
N ARG A 76 -6.10 1.75 -1.44
CA ARG A 76 -5.30 1.95 -2.65
C ARG A 76 -5.38 3.39 -3.13
N VAL A 77 -4.25 3.91 -3.59
CA VAL A 77 -4.17 5.21 -4.26
C VAL A 77 -3.74 5.00 -5.70
N ILE A 78 -4.51 5.56 -6.63
CA ILE A 78 -4.25 5.53 -8.05
C ILE A 78 -4.08 6.97 -8.54
N LEU A 79 -2.93 7.25 -9.15
CA LEU A 79 -2.71 8.52 -9.83
C LEU A 79 -3.17 8.43 -11.27
N LEU A 80 -4.05 9.34 -11.68
CA LEU A 80 -4.38 9.59 -13.07
C LEU A 80 -3.37 10.61 -13.61
N VAL A 81 -2.63 10.22 -14.64
CA VAL A 81 -1.59 11.05 -15.26
C VAL A 81 -1.86 11.23 -16.74
N ASN A 82 -1.35 12.31 -17.29
CA ASN A 82 -1.28 12.54 -18.72
C ASN A 82 0.18 12.37 -19.14
N THR A 83 0.54 11.19 -19.66
CA THR A 83 1.94 10.80 -19.90
C THR A 83 2.75 11.77 -20.76
N PRO A 84 2.25 12.43 -21.82
CA PRO A 84 3.04 13.41 -22.54
C PRO A 84 3.39 14.66 -21.71
N SER A 85 2.76 14.88 -20.56
CA SER A 85 2.97 16.07 -19.71
C SER A 85 3.53 15.77 -18.32
N SER A 86 3.52 14.52 -17.87
CA SER A 86 3.87 14.19 -16.48
C SER A 86 5.38 14.02 -16.29
N SER A 87 5.99 14.92 -15.51
CA SER A 87 7.39 14.80 -15.04
C SER A 87 7.57 13.88 -13.83
N LEU A 88 6.54 13.09 -13.48
CA LEU A 88 6.52 12.27 -12.27
C LEU A 88 7.43 11.05 -12.41
N SER A 89 8.47 10.98 -11.57
CA SER A 89 9.33 9.80 -11.54
C SER A 89 8.66 8.63 -10.82
N ALA A 90 8.81 7.41 -11.35
CA ALA A 90 8.27 6.19 -10.73
C ALA A 90 8.71 6.02 -9.26
N ARG A 91 9.96 6.40 -8.93
CA ARG A 91 10.47 6.38 -7.54
C ARG A 91 9.70 7.32 -6.61
N GLN A 92 9.46 8.57 -7.03
CA GLN A 92 8.74 9.55 -6.21
C GLN A 92 7.28 9.13 -5.96
N VAL A 93 6.69 8.45 -6.93
CA VAL A 93 5.32 7.93 -6.86
C VAL A 93 5.26 6.73 -5.91
N ALA A 94 6.18 5.78 -6.05
CA ALA A 94 6.28 4.63 -5.16
C ALA A 94 6.56 5.03 -3.71
N GLN A 95 7.47 5.98 -3.47
CA GLN A 95 7.77 6.50 -2.13
C GLN A 95 6.60 7.25 -1.49
N ALA A 96 5.75 7.88 -2.31
CA ALA A 96 4.52 8.49 -1.80
C ALA A 96 3.47 7.42 -1.42
N GLY A 97 3.70 6.15 -1.78
CA GLY A 97 2.80 5.04 -1.48
C GLY A 97 1.68 4.86 -2.50
N VAL A 98 1.79 5.46 -3.68
CA VAL A 98 0.80 5.26 -4.74
C VAL A 98 0.89 3.82 -5.28
N HIS A 99 -0.26 3.19 -5.45
CA HIS A 99 -0.37 1.80 -5.88
C HIS A 99 -0.20 1.66 -7.39
N ALA A 100 -0.78 2.57 -8.18
CA ALA A 100 -0.66 2.55 -9.63
C ALA A 100 -0.73 3.95 -10.25
N LEU A 101 -0.18 4.05 -11.46
CA LEU A 101 -0.33 5.18 -12.37
C LEU A 101 -1.19 4.72 -13.54
N ILE A 102 -2.20 5.50 -13.88
CA ILE A 102 -3.05 5.25 -15.04
C ILE A 102 -2.98 6.46 -15.94
N ASP A 103 -2.56 6.22 -17.18
CA ASP A 103 -2.61 7.24 -18.21
C ASP A 103 -4.03 7.37 -18.76
N TYR A 104 -4.67 8.52 -18.49
CA TYR A 104 -6.05 8.76 -18.93
C TYR A 104 -6.12 9.29 -20.37
N THR A 105 -4.98 9.47 -21.05
CA THR A 105 -4.93 9.80 -22.48
C THR A 105 -4.92 8.58 -23.39
N LEU A 106 -4.76 7.38 -22.82
CA LEU A 106 -4.89 6.13 -23.54
C LEU A 106 -6.30 5.94 -24.08
N SER A 107 -6.43 5.03 -25.06
CA SER A 107 -7.75 4.67 -25.56
C SER A 107 -8.64 4.12 -24.42
N PRO A 108 -9.96 4.30 -24.47
CA PRO A 108 -10.87 3.84 -23.40
C PRO A 108 -10.71 2.34 -23.09
N GLU A 109 -10.41 1.51 -24.08
CA GLU A 109 -10.19 0.07 -23.89
C GLU A 109 -8.89 -0.24 -23.13
N GLU A 110 -7.81 0.48 -23.45
CA GLU A 110 -6.52 0.34 -22.76
C GLU A 110 -6.60 0.87 -21.33
N GLY A 111 -7.22 2.05 -21.16
CA GLY A 111 -7.49 2.65 -19.86
C GLY A 111 -8.30 1.71 -18.97
N ARG A 112 -9.35 1.09 -19.53
CA ARG A 112 -10.13 0.05 -18.84
C ARG A 112 -9.27 -1.14 -18.45
N LYS A 113 -8.47 -1.67 -19.37
CA LYS A 113 -7.60 -2.83 -19.08
C LYS A 113 -6.61 -2.52 -17.96
N ALA A 114 -6.03 -1.31 -17.95
CA ALA A 114 -5.18 -0.83 -16.89
C ALA A 114 -5.93 -0.73 -15.55
N LEU A 115 -7.12 -0.13 -15.55
CA LEU A 115 -7.94 0.02 -14.34
C LEU A 115 -8.33 -1.34 -13.75
N CYS A 116 -8.82 -2.26 -14.59
CA CYS A 116 -9.14 -3.62 -14.17
C CYS A 116 -7.91 -4.37 -13.64
N GLY A 117 -6.75 -4.23 -14.29
CA GLY A 117 -5.51 -4.88 -13.83
C GLY A 117 -5.08 -4.43 -12.44
N VAL A 118 -5.29 -3.17 -12.09
CA VAL A 118 -4.95 -2.59 -10.78
C VAL A 118 -5.97 -2.93 -9.70
N LEU A 119 -7.25 -3.10 -10.07
CA LEU A 119 -8.34 -3.32 -9.13
C LEU A 119 -8.51 -4.80 -8.79
N THR A 120 -8.19 -5.71 -9.71
CA THR A 120 -8.35 -7.15 -9.49
C THR A 120 -7.08 -7.74 -8.86
N PRO A 121 -7.14 -8.44 -7.71
CA PRO A 121 -5.98 -9.13 -7.16
C PRO A 121 -5.63 -10.32 -8.05
N SER A 122 -4.63 -10.14 -8.92
CA SER A 122 -3.85 -11.17 -9.63
C SER A 122 -4.62 -12.34 -10.28
N ALA A 123 -4.95 -12.17 -11.56
CA ALA A 123 -4.89 -13.23 -12.57
C ALA A 123 -4.69 -12.57 -13.94
N CYS A 124 -3.75 -13.07 -14.74
CA CYS A 124 -3.44 -12.69 -16.13
C CYS A 124 -2.32 -11.63 -16.34
N ALA A 125 -1.09 -12.14 -16.31
CA ALA A 125 0.04 -11.88 -17.21
C ALA A 125 -0.06 -10.74 -18.24
N GLY A 126 0.84 -9.76 -18.14
CA GLY A 126 1.23 -8.88 -19.25
C GLY A 126 1.60 -7.45 -18.86
N SER A 127 2.89 -7.23 -18.55
CA SER A 127 3.66 -5.99 -18.74
C SER A 127 3.12 -4.67 -18.15
N VAL A 128 3.52 -4.33 -16.91
CA VAL A 128 4.68 -3.46 -16.57
C VAL A 128 4.92 -3.70 -15.08
N ASP A 129 6.14 -4.12 -14.77
CA ASP A 129 6.58 -4.67 -13.49
C ASP A 129 6.60 -3.58 -12.40
N VAL A 130 5.46 -3.36 -11.76
CA VAL A 130 5.39 -2.70 -10.45
C VAL A 130 4.88 -3.77 -9.49
N GLY A 131 5.83 -4.43 -8.82
CA GLY A 131 5.60 -5.59 -7.98
C GLY A 131 4.45 -5.37 -7.00
N HIS A 132 3.34 -6.04 -7.27
CA HIS A 132 2.15 -6.07 -6.43
C HIS A 132 2.49 -6.88 -5.17
N ALA A 133 2.99 -6.17 -4.15
CA ALA A 133 2.97 -6.68 -2.80
C ALA A 133 1.50 -6.66 -2.33
N HIS A 134 0.98 -7.83 -2.00
CA HIS A 134 -0.20 -7.95 -1.15
C HIS A 134 0.10 -7.17 0.12
N THR A 135 -0.43 -5.95 0.25
CA THR A 135 -0.21 -5.09 1.41
C THR A 135 -1.04 -5.71 2.54
N CYS A 136 -0.39 -6.62 3.24
CA CYS A 136 -0.90 -7.36 4.39
C CYS A 136 -1.33 -6.33 5.45
N GLN A 137 -2.49 -6.52 6.09
CA GLN A 137 -2.92 -5.73 7.27
C GLN A 137 -2.08 -6.09 8.50
N ALA A 138 -0.77 -5.94 8.39
CA ALA A 138 0.19 -6.29 9.39
C ALA A 138 1.10 -5.09 9.68
N ASP A 139 1.10 -4.62 10.91
CA ASP A 139 2.11 -3.70 11.41
C ASP A 139 3.14 -4.52 12.19
N PHE A 140 4.42 -4.25 12.00
CA PHE A 140 5.50 -4.92 12.73
C PHE A 140 6.44 -3.90 13.34
N VAL A 141 6.79 -4.13 14.59
CA VAL A 141 7.77 -3.33 15.31
C VAL A 141 8.65 -4.26 16.13
N PHE A 142 9.94 -3.92 16.22
CA PHE A 142 10.86 -4.66 17.09
C PHE A 142 11.85 -3.72 17.76
N THR A 143 12.41 -4.16 18.88
CA THR A 143 13.51 -3.46 19.53
C THR A 143 14.83 -4.04 19.06
N ASN A 144 15.72 -3.20 18.54
CA ASN A 144 17.07 -3.63 18.18
C ASN A 144 17.83 -4.01 19.47
N PRO A 145 18.30 -5.27 19.63
CA PRO A 145 18.99 -5.73 20.83
C PRO A 145 20.33 -5.03 21.09
N CYS A 146 21.03 -4.58 20.05
CA CYS A 146 22.33 -3.94 20.18
C CYS A 146 22.23 -2.47 20.62
N SER A 147 21.23 -1.74 20.12
CA SER A 147 21.06 -0.30 20.43
C SER A 147 19.96 -0.02 21.45
N GLY A 148 19.05 -0.97 21.70
CA GLY A 148 17.82 -0.76 22.47
C GLY A 148 16.79 0.14 21.78
N SER A 149 17.02 0.54 20.54
CA SER A 149 16.11 1.43 19.81
C SER A 149 14.94 0.67 19.21
N ILE A 150 13.74 1.23 19.30
CA ILE A 150 12.55 0.72 18.60
C ILE A 150 12.70 0.98 17.11
N VAL A 151 12.57 -0.08 16.30
CA VAL A 151 12.62 -0.05 14.85
C VAL A 151 11.21 -0.24 14.30
N THR A 152 10.70 0.80 13.67
CA THR A 152 9.42 0.80 12.92
C THR A 152 9.69 0.66 11.42
N GLY A 153 8.66 0.24 10.70
CA GLY A 153 8.77 0.03 9.27
C GLY A 153 7.48 -0.48 8.65
N THR A 154 7.56 -0.78 7.36
CA THR A 154 6.44 -1.31 6.58
C THR A 154 6.62 -2.80 6.36
N VAL A 155 5.58 -3.58 6.69
CA VAL A 155 5.50 -4.99 6.33
C VAL A 155 5.08 -5.11 4.88
N ARG A 156 5.92 -5.76 4.07
CA ARG A 156 5.65 -5.96 2.66
C ARG A 156 4.84 -7.23 2.42
N GLU A 157 5.20 -8.28 3.13
CA GLU A 157 4.56 -9.59 3.07
C GLU A 157 4.72 -10.29 4.43
N VAL A 158 3.73 -11.08 4.80
CA VAL A 158 3.73 -11.92 6.00
C VAL A 158 3.41 -13.33 5.55
N SER A 159 4.19 -14.29 6.03
CA SER A 159 4.02 -15.72 5.80
C SER A 159 4.06 -16.47 7.13
N GLU A 160 3.74 -17.77 7.12
CA GLU A 160 3.85 -18.60 8.33
C GLU A 160 5.31 -18.76 8.80
N GLU A 161 6.27 -18.56 7.89
CA GLU A 161 7.70 -18.67 8.19
C GLU A 161 8.31 -17.36 8.68
N GLY A 162 7.73 -16.21 8.33
CA GLY A 162 8.32 -14.93 8.65
C GLY A 162 7.63 -13.69 8.06
N VAL A 163 8.34 -12.57 8.13
CA VAL A 163 7.91 -11.24 7.69
C VAL A 163 8.96 -10.64 6.77
N ASP A 164 8.55 -10.18 5.59
CA ASP A 164 9.36 -9.28 4.76
C ASP A 164 9.12 -7.84 5.26
N PHE A 165 10.15 -7.27 5.88
CA PHE A 165 10.07 -6.00 6.60
C PHE A 165 11.01 -4.96 5.98
N ILE A 166 10.51 -3.74 5.84
CA ILE A 166 11.29 -2.60 5.36
C ILE A 166 11.34 -1.56 6.49
N PRO A 167 12.49 -1.37 7.15
CA PRO A 167 12.61 -0.38 8.22
C PRO A 167 12.50 1.04 7.65
N ASP A 168 11.87 1.94 8.41
CA ASP A 168 11.80 3.35 8.05
C ASP A 168 13.20 4.00 8.01
N PHE A 169 14.10 3.51 8.86
CA PHE A 169 15.48 3.96 8.97
C PHE A 169 16.45 2.78 8.87
N PRO A 170 17.06 2.53 7.69
CA PRO A 170 18.01 1.43 7.50
C PRO A 170 19.22 1.49 8.44
N ALA A 171 19.63 2.70 8.87
CA ALA A 171 20.73 2.85 9.82
C ALA A 171 20.46 2.18 11.17
N SER A 172 19.19 2.06 11.57
CA SER A 172 18.79 1.45 12.85
C SER A 172 18.96 -0.07 12.87
N VAL A 173 19.23 -0.71 11.73
CA VAL A 173 19.43 -2.16 11.61
C VAL A 173 20.84 -2.53 11.17
N ASN A 174 21.72 -1.57 10.86
CA ASN A 174 23.08 -1.82 10.37
C ASN A 174 23.96 -2.60 11.36
N ASN A 175 23.64 -2.57 12.65
CA ASN A 175 24.42 -3.27 13.68
C ASN A 175 23.94 -4.70 13.92
N LEU A 176 22.85 -5.13 13.26
CA LEU A 176 22.33 -6.49 13.37
C LEU A 176 23.09 -7.42 12.44
N GLN A 177 23.45 -8.58 12.96
CA GLN A 177 24.06 -9.66 12.18
C GLN A 177 22.99 -10.68 11.77
N GLU A 178 23.25 -11.39 10.68
CA GLU A 178 22.41 -12.53 10.30
C GLU A 178 22.33 -13.54 11.46
N GLN A 179 21.11 -13.99 11.74
CA GLN A 179 20.71 -14.85 12.86
C GLN A 179 20.64 -14.20 14.24
N ASP A 180 20.76 -12.88 14.35
CA ASP A 180 20.45 -12.21 15.62
C ASP A 180 18.99 -12.46 16.02
N VAL A 181 18.81 -12.82 17.30
CA VAL A 181 17.49 -13.10 17.87
C VAL A 181 16.88 -11.81 18.40
N LEU A 182 15.74 -11.45 17.84
CA LEU A 182 14.90 -10.33 18.26
C LEU A 182 13.87 -10.85 19.25
N GLU A 183 14.09 -10.61 20.55
CA GLU A 183 13.21 -11.09 21.63
C GLU A 183 11.95 -10.24 21.81
N HIS A 184 12.01 -8.96 21.43
CA HIS A 184 10.97 -7.99 21.67
C HIS A 184 10.39 -7.49 20.35
N CYS A 185 9.62 -8.35 19.69
CA CYS A 185 8.85 -7.99 18.51
C CYS A 185 7.35 -8.00 18.81
N ALA A 186 6.62 -7.07 18.21
CA ALA A 186 5.18 -7.08 18.20
C ALA A 186 4.69 -7.07 16.74
N LEU A 187 3.91 -8.09 16.40
CA LEU A 187 3.20 -8.19 15.15
C LEU A 187 1.72 -7.90 15.42
N LYS A 188 1.21 -6.82 14.84
CA LYS A 188 -0.21 -6.50 14.89
C LYS A 188 -0.84 -6.95 13.60
N VAL A 189 -1.86 -7.79 13.69
CA VAL A 189 -2.60 -8.33 12.56
C VAL A 189 -4.08 -8.02 12.77
N ALA A 190 -4.65 -7.19 11.90
CA ALA A 190 -6.00 -6.63 12.07
C ALA A 190 -6.22 -5.97 13.45
N HIS A 191 -6.87 -6.65 14.39
CA HIS A 191 -7.16 -6.17 15.75
C HIS A 191 -6.34 -6.84 16.85
N ASP A 192 -5.57 -7.88 16.52
CA ASP A 192 -4.78 -8.64 17.48
C ASP A 192 -3.32 -8.18 17.46
N ILE A 193 -2.74 -8.01 18.65
CA ILE A 193 -1.32 -7.72 18.83
C ILE A 193 -0.66 -8.95 19.45
N LEU A 194 0.31 -9.51 18.74
CA LEU A 194 1.02 -10.72 19.13
C LEU A 194 2.47 -10.37 19.44
N GLY A 195 2.94 -10.79 20.62
CA GLY A 195 4.37 -10.80 20.95
C GLY A 195 5.03 -11.97 20.26
N VAL A 196 6.08 -11.70 19.47
CA VAL A 196 6.74 -12.72 18.64
C VAL A 196 8.25 -12.63 18.82
N ARG A 197 8.93 -13.75 18.61
CA ARG A 197 10.39 -13.79 18.53
C ARG A 197 10.80 -14.06 17.10
N CYS A 198 11.79 -13.33 16.61
CA CYS A 198 12.23 -13.47 15.22
C CYS A 198 13.75 -13.59 15.12
N SER A 199 14.26 -14.36 14.15
CA SER A 199 15.65 -14.27 13.73
C SER A 199 15.80 -13.31 12.55
N PHE A 200 16.79 -12.45 12.63
CA PHE A 200 17.11 -11.48 11.60
C PHE A 200 17.84 -12.14 10.42
N HIS A 201 17.36 -11.94 9.20
CA HIS A 201 18.06 -12.28 7.98
C HIS A 201 18.05 -11.09 7.01
N SER A 202 19.23 -10.66 6.58
CA SER A 202 19.38 -9.61 5.57
C SER A 202 19.71 -10.28 4.22
N SER A 203 18.87 -10.09 3.20
CA SER A 203 19.14 -10.59 1.84
C SER A 203 18.94 -9.47 0.83
N ASP A 204 20.01 -9.07 0.14
CA ASP A 204 20.00 -8.04 -0.93
C ASP A 204 19.23 -6.75 -0.58
N GLY A 205 19.44 -6.23 0.63
CA GLY A 205 18.81 -4.99 1.09
C GLY A 205 17.35 -5.13 1.55
N ARG A 206 16.85 -6.37 1.64
CA ARG A 206 15.57 -6.72 2.26
C ARG A 206 15.81 -7.41 3.60
N ILE A 207 14.94 -7.14 4.56
CA ILE A 207 15.02 -7.75 5.88
C ILE A 207 13.92 -8.79 5.97
N LEU A 208 14.34 -10.04 5.95
CA LEU A 208 13.48 -11.18 6.20
C LEU A 208 13.61 -11.55 7.68
N LEU A 209 12.50 -11.50 8.40
CA LEU A 209 12.45 -11.89 9.82
C LEU A 209 11.76 -13.24 9.92
N ARG A 210 12.48 -14.30 10.31
CA ARG A 210 11.85 -15.61 10.51
C ARG A 210 11.28 -15.75 11.91
N PHE A 211 10.09 -16.30 12.05
CA PHE A 211 9.52 -16.57 13.37
C PHE A 211 10.25 -17.73 14.06
N ILE A 212 10.54 -17.56 15.36
CA ILE A 212 11.10 -18.59 16.23
C ILE A 212 9.99 -19.07 17.15
N ASP A 213 9.71 -20.37 17.13
CA ASP A 213 8.60 -21.02 17.87
C ASP A 213 7.24 -20.34 17.64
N PRO A 214 6.68 -20.45 16.41
CA PRO A 214 5.39 -19.84 16.10
C PRO A 214 4.27 -20.48 16.94
N ASP A 215 3.64 -19.69 17.80
CA ASP A 215 2.45 -20.12 18.55
C ASP A 215 1.26 -20.36 17.61
N ALA A 216 0.33 -21.25 18.01
CA ALA A 216 -0.88 -21.52 17.24
C ALA A 216 -1.71 -20.26 16.94
N SER A 217 -1.70 -19.28 17.86
CA SER A 217 -2.34 -17.97 17.67
C SER A 217 -1.71 -17.16 16.55
N LEU A 218 -0.38 -17.21 16.40
CA LEU A 218 0.34 -16.56 15.31
C LEU A 218 -0.01 -17.19 13.98
N VAL A 219 0.04 -18.52 13.89
CA VAL A 219 -0.31 -19.24 12.65
C VAL A 219 -1.74 -18.91 12.22
N HIS A 220 -2.68 -18.89 13.17
CA HIS A 220 -4.07 -18.52 12.87
C HIS A 220 -4.22 -17.06 12.42
N ALA A 221 -3.55 -16.12 13.08
CA ALA A 221 -3.57 -14.71 12.71
C ALA A 221 -2.96 -14.49 11.31
N VAL A 222 -1.81 -15.09 11.03
CA VAL A 222 -1.16 -15.02 9.71
C VAL A 222 -2.06 -15.59 8.62
N ARG A 223 -2.63 -16.79 8.83
CA ARG A 223 -3.57 -17.41 7.87
C ARG A 223 -4.79 -16.55 7.59
N SER A 224 -5.29 -15.84 8.61
CA SER A 224 -6.44 -14.95 8.44
C SER A 224 -6.16 -13.80 7.46
N VAL A 225 -4.89 -13.40 7.29
CA VAL A 225 -4.50 -12.31 6.39
C VAL A 225 -3.88 -12.78 5.08
N THR A 226 -3.22 -13.93 5.05
CA THR A 226 -2.72 -14.53 3.81
C THR A 226 -3.80 -15.25 3.01
N GLY A 227 -4.93 -15.60 3.62
CA GLY A 227 -6.05 -16.27 2.96
C GLY A 227 -5.75 -17.73 2.58
N THR A 228 -4.67 -18.30 3.09
CA THR A 228 -4.34 -19.72 2.94
C THR A 228 -5.07 -20.54 4.01
N THR A 229 -6.20 -21.12 3.60
CA THR A 229 -6.93 -22.19 4.31
C THR A 229 -6.18 -23.51 4.26
#